data_AF-A0A1D2YUR0-F1
#
_entry.id   AF-A0A1D2YUR0-F1
#
_cell.length_a   1.000
_cell.length_b   1.000
_cell.length_c   1.000
_cell.angle_alpha   90.00
_cell.angle_beta   90.00
_cell.angle_gamma   90.00
#
_symmetry.space_group_name_H-M   'P 1'
#
loop_
_entity.id
_entity.type
_entity.pdbx_description
1 polymer ?
#
loop_
_entity_poly.entity_id
_entity_poly.type
_entity_poly.pdbx_seq_one_letter_code
_entity_poly.pdbx_strand_id
1 'polypeptide(L)'
;MLYLFDKTVYMLVYSGLIIGVWLLIFPIIYPFINRRKMIERFRFQRSEKKKRIWKNNFIRHLEMLLSVTLNANSSYSLVTFIFISLTFFLASYVLTLSLGNQVIINFLISMGVGLIPYLLLLLKLHNIRVNTSYEAETLITELINQYKINYLNMIEAIDQTIPRLKKQPYSKKALFRLSLAVKQYGDVEELEEIIQEFNFSIDTSWSLLLANNLFLSIEYGDDVQVALEDIIDELKDLKNINEKNKQYNHETFLMIKYIAPGTYLFSVYAMFQFFGFTTEKFIEYQFKNNLGMKLFILVVFLILINFIVYLFIKRPKNDF
;
A
#
# COMPACT_ATOMS: atom_id res chain seq x y z
N MET A 1 18.49 -23.54 25.32
CA MET A 1 17.24 -23.20 24.60
C MET A 1 16.32 -22.30 25.43
N LEU A 2 16.02 -22.63 26.70
CA LEU A 2 15.19 -21.80 27.60
C LEU A 2 15.66 -20.33 27.76
N TYR A 3 16.96 -20.08 27.94
CA TYR A 3 17.50 -18.72 28.13
C TYR A 3 17.35 -17.79 26.91
N LEU A 4 17.38 -18.35 25.69
CA LEU A 4 17.15 -17.58 24.46
C LEU A 4 15.66 -17.26 24.30
N PHE A 5 14.79 -18.21 24.68
CA PHE A 5 13.35 -18.02 24.67
C PHE A 5 12.93 -16.89 25.62
N ASP A 6 13.45 -16.88 26.86
CA ASP A 6 13.17 -15.80 27.82
C ASP A 6 13.59 -14.42 27.28
N LYS A 7 14.81 -14.30 26.73
CA LYS A 7 15.28 -13.05 26.11
C LYS A 7 14.39 -12.58 24.96
N THR A 8 13.89 -13.49 24.13
CA THR A 8 12.99 -13.12 23.03
C THR A 8 11.65 -12.59 23.53
N VAL A 9 11.11 -13.19 24.59
CA VAL A 9 9.85 -12.75 25.23
C VAL A 9 10.04 -11.36 25.84
N TYR A 10 11.12 -11.12 26.58
CA TYR A 10 11.41 -9.79 27.14
C TYR A 10 11.52 -8.72 26.05
N MET A 11 12.23 -8.98 24.96
CA MET A 11 12.38 -8.01 23.86
C MET A 11 11.06 -7.71 23.15
N LEU A 12 10.19 -8.70 22.97
CA LEU A 12 8.84 -8.49 22.43
C LEU A 12 7.97 -7.64 23.38
N VAL A 13 8.03 -7.90 24.69
CA VAL A 13 7.32 -7.11 25.69
C VAL A 13 7.86 -5.67 25.73
N TYR A 14 9.17 -5.48 25.71
CA TYR A 14 9.77 -4.14 25.72
C TYR A 14 9.48 -3.35 24.43
N SER A 15 9.56 -3.98 23.26
CA SER A 15 9.18 -3.32 22.00
C SER A 15 7.70 -2.95 21.98
N GLY A 16 6.82 -3.85 22.44
CA GLY A 16 5.39 -3.56 22.63
C GLY A 16 5.13 -2.41 23.60
N LEU A 17 5.84 -2.38 24.73
CA LEU A 17 5.76 -1.29 25.70
C LEU A 17 6.28 0.03 25.14
N ILE A 18 7.40 0.04 24.41
CA ILE A 18 7.95 1.25 23.78
C ILE A 18 6.97 1.80 22.73
N ILE A 19 6.40 0.93 21.89
CA ILE A 19 5.37 1.33 20.91
C ILE A 19 4.12 1.86 21.63
N GLY A 20 3.65 1.17 22.68
CA GLY A 20 2.48 1.57 23.45
C GLY A 20 2.67 2.92 24.16
N VAL A 21 3.81 3.11 24.83
CA VAL A 21 4.18 4.35 25.50
C VAL A 21 4.30 5.48 24.48
N TRP A 22 4.91 5.24 23.31
CA TRP A 22 4.99 6.22 22.24
C TRP A 22 3.61 6.64 21.73
N LEU A 23 2.71 5.68 21.46
CA LEU A 23 1.35 5.95 20.99
C LEU A 23 0.50 6.73 22.01
N LEU A 24 0.76 6.59 23.31
CA LEU A 24 0.04 7.32 24.35
C LEU A 24 0.63 8.72 24.60
N ILE A 25 1.96 8.83 24.62
CA ILE A 25 2.65 10.07 25.00
C ILE A 25 2.80 11.02 23.82
N PHE A 26 3.09 10.51 22.62
CA PHE A 26 3.39 11.35 21.46
C PHE A 26 2.21 12.23 21.01
N PRO A 27 0.92 11.80 21.02
CA PRO A 27 -0.21 12.69 20.70
C PRO A 27 -0.33 13.86 21.68
N ILE A 28 0.11 13.66 22.92
CA ILE A 28 0.09 14.68 23.97
C ILE A 28 1.28 15.63 23.79
N ILE A 29 2.48 15.12 23.50
CA ILE A 29 3.69 15.94 23.38
C ILE A 29 3.76 16.72 22.06
N TYR A 30 3.35 16.10 20.95
CA TYR A 30 3.42 16.71 19.61
C TYR A 30 2.78 18.11 19.52
N PRO A 31 1.55 18.36 20.01
CA PRO A 31 0.97 19.70 20.02
C PRO A 31 1.73 20.68 20.92
N PHE A 32 2.42 20.24 21.98
CA PHE A 32 3.23 21.11 22.83
C PHE A 32 4.56 21.50 22.20
N ILE A 33 5.23 20.57 21.51
CA ILE A 33 6.43 20.89 20.72
C ILE A 33 6.09 21.87 19.59
N ASN A 34 4.93 21.68 18.95
CA ASN A 34 4.44 22.58 17.90
C ASN A 34 3.67 23.81 18.45
N ARG A 35 3.47 23.98 19.77
CA ARG A 35 2.73 25.13 20.34
C ARG A 35 3.48 26.46 20.19
N ARG A 36 4.81 26.44 20.05
CA ARG A 36 5.56 27.64 19.59
C ARG A 36 5.17 28.11 18.19
N LYS A 37 4.63 27.22 17.33
CA LYS A 37 4.09 27.56 16.01
C LYS A 37 2.59 27.85 16.01
N MET A 38 1.87 27.46 17.05
CA MET A 38 0.42 27.69 17.17
C MET A 38 0.10 29.17 17.41
N ILE A 39 1.00 29.93 18.03
CA ILE A 39 0.86 31.39 18.21
C ILE A 39 1.15 32.15 16.89
N GLU A 40 1.88 31.54 15.95
CA GLU A 40 2.09 32.08 14.60
C GLU A 40 0.94 31.76 13.62
N ARG A 41 0.02 30.83 13.96
CA ARG A 41 -1.09 30.40 13.08
C ARG A 41 -2.08 31.51 12.73
N PHE A 42 -2.15 32.58 13.51
CA PHE A 42 -2.98 33.74 13.17
C PHE A 42 -2.32 34.73 12.20
N ARG A 43 -1.03 34.56 11.87
CA ARG A 43 -0.31 35.44 10.93
C ARG A 43 0.39 34.71 9.77
N PHE A 44 0.41 33.36 9.76
CA PHE A 44 1.24 32.58 8.85
C PHE A 44 0.54 31.41 8.13
N GLN A 45 -0.72 31.55 7.68
CA GLN A 45 -1.31 30.64 6.68
C GLN A 45 -0.50 30.57 5.36
N ARG A 46 0.44 31.50 5.13
CA ARG A 46 1.32 31.56 3.96
C ARG A 46 2.67 30.81 4.10
N SER A 47 3.12 30.47 5.32
CA SER A 47 4.46 29.89 5.56
C SER A 47 4.50 28.36 5.52
N GLU A 48 3.42 27.67 5.93
CA GLU A 48 3.33 26.21 5.73
C GLU A 48 3.19 25.85 4.25
N LYS A 49 2.55 26.69 3.43
CA LYS A 49 2.48 26.56 1.95
C LYS A 49 3.87 26.49 1.31
N LYS A 50 4.81 27.34 1.72
CA LYS A 50 6.20 27.34 1.19
C LYS A 50 7.08 26.18 1.68
N LYS A 51 6.71 25.49 2.77
CA LYS A 51 7.48 24.33 3.31
C LYS A 51 7.06 22.98 2.72
N ARG A 52 5.92 22.88 2.02
CA ARG A 52 5.54 21.66 1.28
C ARG A 52 6.42 21.43 0.03
N ILE A 53 6.94 22.50 -0.56
CA ILE A 53 7.69 22.49 -1.84
C ILE A 53 9.09 21.83 -1.71
N TRP A 54 9.63 21.66 -0.50
CA TRP A 54 10.93 21.02 -0.24
C TRP A 54 10.82 19.63 0.41
N LYS A 55 9.77 18.85 0.10
CA LYS A 55 9.69 17.46 0.54
C LYS A 55 10.35 16.54 -0.47
N ASN A 56 11.33 15.76 -0.01
CA ASN A 56 11.87 14.61 -0.75
C ASN A 56 10.72 13.75 -1.32
N ASN A 57 10.84 13.30 -2.57
CA ASN A 57 9.83 12.48 -3.25
C ASN A 57 9.35 11.29 -2.40
N PHE A 58 10.25 10.70 -1.61
CA PHE A 58 9.94 9.59 -0.70
C PHE A 58 9.04 10.00 0.48
N ILE A 59 9.26 11.18 1.09
CA ILE A 59 8.43 11.67 2.18
C ILE A 59 7.02 11.95 1.67
N ARG A 60 6.92 12.61 0.51
CA ARG A 60 5.63 12.85 -0.16
C ARG A 60 4.91 11.52 -0.45
N HIS A 61 5.63 10.53 -0.96
CA HIS A 61 5.07 9.19 -1.18
C HIS A 61 4.52 8.55 0.11
N LEU A 62 5.26 8.63 1.22
CA LEU A 62 4.80 8.10 2.51
C LEU A 62 3.57 8.84 3.04
N GLU A 63 3.50 10.16 2.87
CA GLU A 63 2.33 10.95 3.25
C GLU A 63 1.09 10.52 2.46
N MET A 64 1.22 10.39 1.13
CA MET A 64 0.13 9.91 0.28
C MET A 64 -0.26 8.45 0.59
N LEU A 65 0.72 7.59 0.90
CA LEU A 65 0.47 6.20 1.32
C LEU A 65 -0.39 6.17 2.59
N LEU A 66 -0.02 6.94 3.61
CA LEU A 66 -0.72 6.99 4.90
C LEU A 66 -2.10 7.67 4.77
N SER A 67 -2.21 8.71 3.96
CA SER A 67 -3.49 9.38 3.71
C SER A 67 -4.47 8.41 3.05
N VAL A 68 -4.07 7.69 2.00
CA VAL A 68 -4.94 6.72 1.29
C VAL A 68 -5.31 5.52 2.15
N THR A 69 -4.34 4.92 2.84
CA THR A 69 -4.53 3.65 3.54
C THR A 69 -5.15 3.80 4.93
N LEU A 70 -4.80 4.87 5.66
CA LEU A 70 -5.19 5.08 7.05
C LEU A 70 -6.04 6.33 7.27
N ASN A 71 -6.33 7.13 6.21
CA ASN A 71 -6.98 8.45 6.32
C ASN A 71 -6.22 9.39 7.27
N ALA A 72 -4.89 9.26 7.35
CA ALA A 72 -4.07 9.96 8.31
C ALA A 72 -3.24 11.07 7.64
N ASN A 73 -3.82 12.27 7.53
CA ASN A 73 -3.26 13.42 6.81
C ASN A 73 -2.36 14.31 7.68
N SER A 74 -1.73 13.75 8.71
CA SER A 74 -0.99 14.51 9.72
C SER A 74 0.51 14.25 9.63
N SER A 75 1.34 15.27 9.88
CA SER A 75 2.79 15.04 10.04
C SER A 75 3.09 14.11 11.23
N TYR A 76 2.18 14.03 12.20
CA TYR A 76 2.23 13.10 13.32
C TYR A 76 2.20 11.62 12.87
N SER A 77 1.32 11.27 11.94
CA SER A 77 1.19 9.88 11.45
C SER A 77 2.43 9.43 10.70
N LEU A 78 3.07 10.33 9.93
CA LEU A 78 4.33 10.01 9.25
C LEU A 78 5.46 9.73 10.25
N VAL A 79 5.65 10.58 11.26
CA VAL A 79 6.69 10.38 12.29
C VAL A 79 6.43 9.09 13.07
N THR A 80 5.16 8.83 13.42
CA THR A 80 4.77 7.61 14.13
C THR A 80 5.05 6.36 13.30
N PHE A 81 4.77 6.41 11.99
CA PHE A 81 5.07 5.30 11.07
C PHE A 81 6.58 5.02 10.97
N ILE A 82 7.40 6.05 10.83
CA ILE A 82 8.86 5.92 10.80
C ILE A 82 9.37 5.34 12.12
N PHE A 83 8.86 5.84 13.25
CA PHE A 83 9.23 5.35 14.58
C PHE A 83 8.90 3.86 14.74
N ILE A 84 7.68 3.44 14.39
CA ILE A 84 7.27 2.03 14.44
C ILE A 84 8.22 1.17 13.59
N SER A 85 8.49 1.57 12.35
CA SER A 85 9.38 0.83 11.44
C SER A 85 10.80 0.72 12.01
N LEU A 86 11.33 1.80 12.60
CA LEU A 86 12.64 1.82 13.25
C LEU A 86 12.67 0.93 14.50
N THR A 87 11.60 0.90 15.30
CA THR A 87 11.52 0.01 16.47
C THR A 87 11.53 -1.46 16.09
N PHE A 88 10.83 -1.85 15.02
CA PHE A 88 10.88 -3.21 14.47
C PHE A 88 12.28 -3.58 13.98
N PHE A 89 12.95 -2.65 13.28
CA PHE A 89 14.33 -2.84 12.84
C PHE A 89 15.29 -3.03 14.03
N LEU A 90 15.27 -2.14 15.03
CA LEU A 90 16.19 -2.21 16.16
C LEU A 90 15.92 -3.45 17.04
N ALA A 91 14.66 -3.77 17.29
CA ALA A 91 14.29 -4.96 18.06
C ALA A 91 14.77 -6.25 17.38
N SER A 92 14.56 -6.38 16.07
CA SER A 92 15.06 -7.53 15.29
C SER A 92 16.59 -7.59 15.21
N TYR A 93 17.27 -6.44 15.14
CA TYR A 93 18.73 -6.39 15.12
C TYR A 93 19.35 -6.87 16.44
N VAL A 94 18.82 -6.42 17.58
CA VAL A 94 19.29 -6.89 18.89
C VAL A 94 19.03 -8.38 19.08
N LEU A 95 17.87 -8.88 18.62
CA LEU A 95 17.55 -10.31 18.68
C LEU A 95 18.51 -11.14 17.84
N THR A 96 18.77 -10.75 16.59
CA THR A 96 19.63 -11.51 15.68
C THR A 96 21.11 -11.47 16.10
N LEU A 97 21.57 -10.37 16.70
CA LEU A 97 22.91 -10.30 17.32
C LEU A 97 23.07 -11.31 18.47
N SER A 98 22.02 -11.51 19.28
CA SER A 98 22.07 -12.46 20.40
C SER A 98 22.21 -13.93 19.97
N LEU A 99 21.95 -14.23 18.69
CA LEU A 99 22.07 -15.57 18.11
C LEU A 99 23.49 -15.87 17.57
N GLY A 100 24.43 -14.91 17.63
CA GLY A 100 25.84 -15.13 17.25
C GLY A 100 26.09 -15.25 15.74
N ASN A 101 25.13 -14.85 14.91
CA ASN A 101 25.27 -14.81 13.45
C ASN A 101 26.21 -13.69 12.97
N GLN A 102 26.70 -13.79 11.73
CA GLN A 102 27.52 -12.75 11.11
C GLN A 102 26.78 -11.40 11.05
N VAL A 103 27.50 -10.30 11.29
CA VAL A 103 26.94 -8.93 11.35
C VAL A 103 26.13 -8.57 10.09
N ILE A 104 26.64 -8.95 8.91
CA ILE A 104 25.97 -8.70 7.63
C ILE A 104 24.61 -9.40 7.55
N ILE A 105 24.54 -10.66 7.97
CA ILE A 105 23.30 -11.46 7.96
C ILE A 105 22.28 -10.85 8.92
N ASN A 106 22.72 -10.42 10.11
CA ASN A 106 21.87 -9.78 11.11
C ASN A 106 21.26 -8.47 10.59
N PHE A 107 22.08 -7.65 9.93
CA PHE A 107 21.61 -6.41 9.32
C PHE A 107 20.54 -6.68 8.24
N LEU A 108 20.78 -7.65 7.34
CA LEU A 108 19.83 -7.99 6.27
C LEU A 108 18.49 -8.49 6.82
N ILE A 109 18.51 -9.41 7.79
CA ILE A 109 17.28 -9.93 8.40
C ILE A 109 16.49 -8.80 9.08
N SER A 110 17.20 -7.94 9.82
CA SER A 110 16.57 -6.85 10.57
C SER A 110 16.01 -5.78 9.66
N MET A 111 16.69 -5.48 8.56
CA MET A 111 16.19 -4.61 7.49
C MET A 111 14.90 -5.17 6.90
N GLY A 112 14.85 -6.47 6.63
CA GLY A 112 13.63 -7.15 6.18
C GLY A 112 12.46 -6.97 7.15
N VAL A 113 12.70 -7.15 8.46
CA VAL A 113 11.67 -6.97 9.50
C VAL A 113 11.23 -5.50 9.63
N GLY A 114 12.17 -4.55 9.59
CA GLY A 114 11.87 -3.11 9.62
C GLY A 114 11.04 -2.63 8.44
N LEU A 115 11.10 -3.32 7.30
CA LEU A 115 10.30 -3.01 6.10
C LEU A 115 8.88 -3.60 6.12
N ILE A 116 8.57 -4.52 7.05
CA ILE A 116 7.24 -5.15 7.12
C ILE A 116 6.10 -4.13 7.23
N PRO A 117 6.13 -3.11 8.10
CA PRO A 117 5.06 -2.11 8.19
C PRO A 117 4.80 -1.39 6.86
N TYR A 118 5.86 -1.08 6.11
CA TYR A 118 5.76 -0.46 4.79
C TYR A 118 5.13 -1.42 3.76
N LEU A 119 5.58 -2.68 3.73
CA LEU A 119 5.02 -3.69 2.83
C LEU A 119 3.52 -3.94 3.09
N LEU A 120 3.10 -3.96 4.36
CA LEU A 120 1.68 -4.11 4.73
C LEU A 120 0.83 -2.94 4.21
N LEU A 121 1.34 -1.71 4.30
CA LEU A 121 0.65 -0.54 3.74
C LEU A 121 0.62 -0.59 2.21
N LEU A 122 1.70 -1.03 1.55
CA LEU A 122 1.71 -1.22 0.10
C LEU A 122 0.71 -2.28 -0.35
N LEU A 123 0.59 -3.40 0.35
CA LEU A 123 -0.41 -4.43 0.06
C LEU A 123 -1.83 -3.89 0.25
N LYS A 124 -2.07 -3.11 1.31
CA LYS A 124 -3.35 -2.46 1.54
C LYS A 124 -3.68 -1.44 0.45
N LEU A 125 -2.71 -0.63 0.05
CA LEU A 125 -2.84 0.33 -1.04
C LEU A 125 -3.13 -0.36 -2.37
N HIS A 126 -2.38 -1.41 -2.69
CA HIS A 126 -2.61 -2.22 -3.88
C HIS A 126 -4.03 -2.79 -3.91
N ASN A 127 -4.51 -3.35 -2.78
CA ASN A 127 -5.87 -3.88 -2.70
C ASN A 127 -6.93 -2.77 -2.89
N ILE A 128 -6.73 -1.58 -2.32
CA ILE A 128 -7.61 -0.42 -2.57
C ILE A 128 -7.63 -0.10 -4.06
N ARG A 129 -6.45 0.09 -4.68
CA ARG A 129 -6.31 0.46 -6.11
C ARG A 129 -6.98 -0.55 -7.03
N VAL A 130 -6.72 -1.85 -6.81
CA VAL A 130 -7.31 -2.93 -7.59
C VAL A 130 -8.84 -2.91 -7.46
N ASN A 131 -9.39 -2.86 -6.25
CA ASN A 131 -10.85 -2.87 -6.10
C ASN A 131 -11.49 -1.61 -6.69
N THR A 132 -10.91 -0.41 -6.49
CA THR A 132 -11.40 0.83 -7.11
C THR A 132 -11.37 0.74 -8.64
N SER A 133 -10.34 0.13 -9.23
CA SER A 133 -10.25 -0.04 -10.69
C SER A 133 -11.37 -0.90 -11.28
N TYR A 134 -11.83 -1.92 -10.55
CA TYR A 134 -12.98 -2.72 -10.98
C TYR A 134 -14.33 -2.03 -10.73
N GLU A 135 -14.36 -0.99 -9.88
CA GLU A 135 -15.54 -0.16 -9.63
C GLU A 135 -15.63 1.06 -10.58
N ALA A 136 -14.65 1.25 -11.46
CA ALA A 136 -14.47 2.43 -12.32
C ALA A 136 -15.67 2.72 -13.23
N GLU A 137 -16.15 1.71 -13.96
CA GLU A 137 -17.26 1.86 -14.91
C GLU A 137 -18.51 2.44 -14.22
N THR A 138 -18.85 1.91 -13.03
CA THR A 138 -20.00 2.41 -12.25
C THR A 138 -19.75 3.81 -11.69
N LEU A 139 -18.54 4.07 -11.19
CA LEU A 139 -18.15 5.37 -10.66
C LEU A 139 -18.30 6.47 -11.72
N ILE A 140 -17.70 6.28 -12.90
CA ILE A 140 -17.67 7.29 -13.95
C ILE A 140 -19.05 7.45 -14.58
N THR A 141 -19.77 6.34 -14.82
CA THR A 141 -21.15 6.42 -15.34
C THR A 141 -22.06 7.25 -14.44
N GLU A 142 -22.00 7.02 -13.12
CA GLU A 142 -22.82 7.78 -12.20
C GLU A 142 -22.37 9.25 -12.11
N LEU A 143 -21.06 9.50 -12.13
CA LEU A 143 -20.51 10.87 -12.15
C LEU A 143 -20.99 11.64 -13.38
N ILE A 144 -20.93 11.06 -14.58
CA ILE A 144 -21.41 11.71 -15.81
C ILE A 144 -22.90 12.01 -15.71
N ASN A 145 -23.70 11.07 -15.22
CA ASN A 145 -25.12 11.28 -15.03
C ASN A 145 -25.39 12.44 -14.08
N GLN A 146 -24.66 12.53 -12.96
CA GLN A 146 -24.80 13.65 -12.02
C GLN A 146 -24.25 14.97 -12.59
N TYR A 147 -23.21 14.92 -13.41
CA TYR A 147 -22.64 16.09 -14.07
C TYR A 147 -23.65 16.72 -15.03
N LYS A 148 -24.34 15.89 -15.84
CA LYS A 148 -25.42 16.33 -16.72
C LYS A 148 -26.61 16.90 -15.96
N ILE A 149 -27.02 16.27 -14.85
CA ILE A 149 -28.17 16.71 -14.04
C ILE A 149 -27.88 18.03 -13.32
N ASN A 150 -26.66 18.23 -12.84
CA ASN A 150 -26.28 19.41 -12.06
C ASN A 150 -25.70 20.54 -12.94
N TYR A 151 -26.20 20.69 -14.17
CA TYR A 151 -25.83 21.79 -15.08
C TYR A 151 -24.32 21.93 -15.29
N LEU A 152 -23.60 20.81 -15.45
CA LEU A 152 -22.16 20.79 -15.67
C LEU A 152 -21.32 21.35 -14.51
N ASN A 153 -21.88 21.39 -13.30
CA ASN A 153 -21.12 21.70 -12.09
C ASN A 153 -20.49 20.41 -11.50
N MET A 154 -19.17 20.31 -11.59
CA MET A 154 -18.42 19.14 -11.15
C MET A 154 -18.47 18.91 -9.63
N ILE A 155 -18.44 19.98 -8.82
CA ILE A 155 -18.43 19.89 -7.36
C ILE A 155 -19.74 19.28 -6.88
N GLU A 156 -20.87 19.82 -7.36
CA GLU A 156 -22.20 19.27 -7.10
C GLU A 156 -22.35 17.84 -7.64
N ALA A 157 -21.81 17.55 -8.83
CA ALA A 157 -21.86 16.22 -9.43
C ALA A 157 -21.17 15.17 -8.56
N ILE A 158 -19.98 15.47 -8.04
CA ILE A 158 -19.24 14.61 -7.11
C ILE A 158 -20.10 14.31 -5.87
N ASP A 159 -20.70 15.34 -5.28
CA ASP A 159 -21.53 15.20 -4.07
C ASP A 159 -22.73 14.29 -4.29
N GLN A 160 -23.45 14.48 -5.39
CA GLN A 160 -24.65 13.71 -5.71
C GLN A 160 -24.33 12.26 -6.13
N THR A 161 -23.09 12.00 -6.54
CA THR A 161 -22.63 10.66 -6.92
C THR A 161 -22.37 9.77 -5.69
N ILE A 162 -21.80 10.33 -4.61
CA ILE A 162 -21.47 9.59 -3.37
C ILE A 162 -22.64 8.76 -2.79
N PRO A 163 -23.88 9.28 -2.62
CA PRO A 163 -24.99 8.50 -2.07
C PRO A 163 -25.45 7.36 -2.98
N ARG A 164 -25.11 7.39 -4.28
CA ARG A 164 -25.51 6.42 -5.29
C ARG A 164 -24.54 5.23 -5.40
N LEU A 165 -23.29 5.39 -4.98
CA LEU A 165 -22.26 4.35 -4.92
C LEU A 165 -22.43 3.38 -3.73
N LYS A 166 -23.64 2.86 -3.50
CA LYS A 166 -23.93 1.98 -2.35
C LYS A 166 -23.19 0.64 -2.43
N LYS A 167 -22.94 0.14 -3.64
CA LYS A 167 -22.30 -1.17 -3.90
C LYS A 167 -20.79 -1.07 -4.16
N GLN A 168 -20.24 0.16 -4.23
CA GLN A 168 -18.86 0.46 -4.60
C GLN A 168 -18.15 1.19 -3.45
N PRO A 169 -17.82 0.47 -2.36
CA PRO A 169 -17.31 1.09 -1.13
C PRO A 169 -15.96 1.80 -1.32
N TYR A 170 -15.09 1.33 -2.23
CA TYR A 170 -13.76 1.90 -2.42
C TYR A 170 -13.84 3.20 -3.21
N SER A 171 -14.55 3.19 -4.35
CA SER A 171 -14.84 4.39 -5.14
C SER A 171 -15.62 5.42 -4.32
N LYS A 172 -16.63 5.00 -3.54
CA LYS A 172 -17.37 5.90 -2.64
C LYS A 172 -16.44 6.58 -1.63
N LYS A 173 -15.52 5.84 -1.02
CA LYS A 173 -14.58 6.40 -0.04
C LYS A 173 -13.61 7.39 -0.69
N ALA A 174 -13.07 7.06 -1.87
CA ALA A 174 -12.19 7.96 -2.62
C ALA A 174 -12.92 9.26 -3.00
N LEU A 175 -14.12 9.14 -3.56
CA LEU A 175 -14.93 10.27 -4.00
C LEU A 175 -15.42 11.14 -2.83
N PHE A 176 -15.76 10.54 -1.69
CA PHE A 176 -16.13 11.28 -0.48
C PHE A 176 -14.98 12.14 0.05
N ARG A 177 -13.75 11.60 0.02
CA ARG A 177 -12.56 12.38 0.42
C ARG A 177 -12.28 13.53 -0.54
N LEU A 178 -12.42 13.28 -1.84
CA LEU A 178 -12.30 14.31 -2.86
C LEU A 178 -13.33 15.44 -2.64
N SER A 179 -14.62 15.10 -2.48
CA SER A 179 -15.70 16.06 -2.18
C SER A 179 -15.37 16.99 -1.01
N LEU A 180 -14.92 16.42 0.11
CA LEU A 180 -14.58 17.22 1.29
C LEU A 180 -13.42 18.18 1.03
N ALA A 181 -12.41 17.75 0.27
CA ALA A 181 -11.21 18.53 -0.01
C ALA A 181 -11.47 19.64 -1.04
N VAL A 182 -12.17 19.33 -2.13
CA VAL A 182 -12.52 20.28 -3.21
C VAL A 182 -13.48 21.38 -2.75
N LYS A 183 -14.20 21.21 -1.64
CA LYS A 183 -15.02 22.31 -1.08
C LYS A 183 -14.22 23.33 -0.26
N GLN A 184 -12.98 23.03 0.07
CA GLN A 184 -12.18 23.79 1.03
C GLN A 184 -10.86 24.31 0.43
N TYR A 185 -10.60 24.08 -0.86
CA TYR A 185 -9.35 24.55 -1.47
C TYR A 185 -9.31 26.08 -1.54
N GLY A 186 -8.15 26.66 -1.25
CA GLY A 186 -7.95 28.11 -1.28
C GLY A 186 -7.21 28.62 -2.52
N ASP A 187 -6.36 27.81 -3.15
CA ASP A 187 -5.64 28.14 -4.38
C ASP A 187 -5.54 26.95 -5.34
N VAL A 188 -5.17 27.27 -6.59
CA VAL A 188 -5.04 26.30 -7.69
C VAL A 188 -4.01 25.21 -7.39
N GLU A 189 -2.91 25.58 -6.72
CA GLU A 189 -1.88 24.62 -6.26
C GLU A 189 -2.47 23.59 -5.29
N GLU A 190 -3.32 24.02 -4.35
CA GLU A 190 -4.01 23.13 -3.41
C GLU A 190 -5.03 22.24 -4.13
N LEU A 191 -5.75 22.75 -5.13
CA LEU A 191 -6.62 21.93 -5.96
C LEU A 191 -5.83 20.86 -6.71
N GLU A 192 -4.68 21.21 -7.29
CA GLU A 192 -3.80 20.25 -7.97
C GLU A 192 -3.31 19.16 -7.01
N GLU A 193 -2.88 19.51 -5.79
CA GLU A 193 -2.50 18.53 -4.77
C GLU A 193 -3.65 17.58 -4.40
N ILE A 194 -4.87 18.10 -4.25
CA ILE A 194 -6.07 17.31 -3.94
C ILE A 194 -6.38 16.32 -5.07
N ILE A 195 -6.32 16.79 -6.31
CA ILE A 195 -6.57 15.99 -7.51
C ILE A 195 -5.47 14.92 -7.69
N GLN A 196 -4.20 15.27 -7.45
CA GLN A 196 -3.09 14.32 -7.45
C GLN A 196 -3.22 13.26 -6.35
N GLU A 197 -3.70 13.62 -5.16
CA GLU A 197 -3.96 12.67 -4.09
C GLU A 197 -5.08 11.69 -4.46
N PHE A 198 -6.16 12.19 -5.07
CA PHE A 198 -7.23 11.34 -5.61
C PHE A 198 -6.67 10.38 -6.66
N ASN A 199 -5.90 10.89 -7.63
CA ASN A 199 -5.28 10.05 -8.65
C ASN A 199 -4.34 9.00 -8.05
N PHE A 200 -3.51 9.38 -7.07
CA PHE A 200 -2.61 8.44 -6.37
C PHE A 200 -3.37 7.32 -5.65
N SER A 201 -4.60 7.57 -5.19
CA SER A 201 -5.41 6.57 -4.50
C SER A 201 -5.87 5.42 -5.40
N ILE A 202 -5.97 5.67 -6.71
CA ILE A 202 -6.43 4.71 -7.73
C ILE A 202 -5.26 4.24 -8.59
N ASP A 203 -4.42 5.18 -9.03
CA ASP A 203 -3.16 4.98 -9.74
C ASP A 203 -3.37 4.15 -11.02
N THR A 204 -4.19 4.69 -11.92
CA THR A 204 -4.55 4.11 -13.22
C THR A 204 -4.57 5.19 -14.31
N SER A 205 -4.40 4.80 -15.57
CA SER A 205 -4.46 5.68 -16.74
C SER A 205 -5.80 6.42 -16.80
N TRP A 206 -6.92 5.70 -16.67
CA TRP A 206 -8.26 6.32 -16.67
C TRP A 206 -8.47 7.27 -15.49
N SER A 207 -7.89 6.97 -14.32
CA SER A 207 -7.96 7.86 -13.15
C SER A 207 -7.19 9.15 -13.38
N LEU A 208 -6.08 9.10 -14.11
CA LEU A 208 -5.32 10.28 -14.49
C LEU A 208 -6.15 11.16 -15.45
N LEU A 209 -6.81 10.56 -16.44
CA LEU A 209 -7.72 11.29 -17.33
C LEU A 209 -8.87 11.92 -16.56
N LEU A 210 -9.50 11.14 -15.66
CA LEU A 210 -10.55 11.65 -14.78
C LEU A 210 -10.04 12.81 -13.92
N ALA A 211 -8.88 12.67 -13.28
CA ALA A 211 -8.26 13.70 -12.46
C ALA A 211 -8.04 15.00 -13.24
N ASN A 212 -7.55 14.91 -14.48
CA ASN A 212 -7.38 16.08 -15.35
C ASN A 212 -8.72 16.73 -15.70
N ASN A 213 -9.74 15.95 -16.07
CA ASN A 213 -11.08 16.46 -16.37
C ASN A 213 -11.74 17.11 -15.15
N LEU A 214 -11.55 16.53 -13.96
CA LEU A 214 -11.99 17.13 -12.70
C LEU A 214 -11.33 18.49 -12.48
N PHE A 215 -10.01 18.58 -12.65
CA PHE A 215 -9.28 19.84 -12.51
C PHE A 215 -9.77 20.91 -13.49
N LEU A 216 -9.86 20.58 -14.79
CA LEU A 216 -10.31 21.51 -15.83
C LEU A 216 -11.73 22.02 -15.57
N SER A 217 -12.63 21.12 -15.18
CA SER A 217 -14.02 21.49 -14.91
C SER A 217 -14.18 22.31 -13.63
N ILE A 218 -13.41 22.01 -12.57
CA ILE A 218 -13.50 22.73 -11.29
C ILE A 218 -12.85 24.12 -11.38
N GLU A 219 -11.64 24.21 -11.96
CA GLU A 219 -10.87 25.46 -12.00
C GLU A 219 -11.31 26.38 -13.14
N TYR A 220 -11.48 25.84 -14.34
CA TYR A 220 -11.76 26.65 -15.53
C TYR A 220 -13.23 26.64 -15.93
N GLY A 221 -14.05 25.74 -15.37
CA GLY A 221 -15.45 25.59 -15.76
C GLY A 221 -15.63 24.96 -17.13
N ASP A 222 -14.62 24.24 -17.62
CA ASP A 222 -14.67 23.57 -18.91
C ASP A 222 -15.74 22.47 -18.93
N ASP A 223 -16.46 22.36 -20.05
CA ASP A 223 -17.34 21.23 -20.31
C ASP A 223 -16.50 20.01 -20.69
N VAL A 224 -16.42 19.08 -19.74
CA VAL A 224 -15.65 17.84 -19.87
C VAL A 224 -16.53 16.63 -20.20
N GLN A 225 -17.80 16.83 -20.55
CA GLN A 225 -18.74 15.72 -20.77
C GLN A 225 -18.23 14.72 -21.81
N VAL A 226 -17.78 15.20 -22.97
CA VAL A 226 -17.25 14.35 -24.05
C VAL A 226 -16.04 13.56 -23.57
N ALA A 227 -15.09 14.23 -22.90
CA ALA A 227 -13.89 13.59 -22.38
C ALA A 227 -14.21 12.54 -21.30
N LEU A 228 -15.27 12.72 -20.50
CA LEU A 228 -15.71 11.70 -19.55
C LEU A 228 -16.38 10.50 -20.25
N GLU A 229 -17.14 10.75 -21.31
CA GLU A 229 -17.76 9.70 -22.13
C GLU A 229 -16.69 8.83 -22.81
N ASP A 230 -15.62 9.44 -23.32
CA ASP A 230 -14.46 8.74 -23.90
C ASP A 230 -13.83 7.77 -22.89
N ILE A 231 -13.64 8.19 -21.63
CA ILE A 231 -13.10 7.31 -20.57
C ILE A 231 -14.01 6.10 -20.33
N ILE A 232 -15.34 6.28 -20.39
CA ILE A 232 -16.28 5.17 -20.22
C ILE A 232 -16.14 4.17 -21.35
N ASP A 233 -16.01 4.63 -22.59
CA ASP A 233 -15.90 3.75 -23.73
C ASP A 233 -14.60 2.95 -23.70
N GLU A 234 -13.47 3.57 -23.32
CA GLU A 234 -12.21 2.88 -23.06
C GLU A 234 -12.34 1.82 -21.94
N LEU A 235 -13.05 2.15 -20.85
CA LEU A 235 -13.29 1.20 -19.76
C LEU A 235 -14.15 -0.01 -20.18
N LYS A 236 -15.13 0.18 -21.07
CA LYS A 236 -15.95 -0.92 -21.60
C LYS A 236 -15.09 -1.85 -22.47
N ASP A 237 -14.24 -1.30 -23.32
CA ASP A 237 -13.33 -2.09 -24.15
C ASP A 237 -12.33 -2.88 -23.30
N LEU A 238 -11.78 -2.25 -22.26
CA LEU A 238 -10.94 -2.92 -21.27
C LEU A 238 -11.60 -4.08 -20.56
N LYS A 239 -12.87 -3.93 -20.17
CA LYS A 239 -13.62 -5.00 -19.50
C LYS A 239 -13.70 -6.24 -20.40
N ASN A 240 -13.99 -6.06 -21.68
CA ASN A 240 -14.04 -7.14 -22.66
C ASN A 240 -12.67 -7.83 -22.82
N ILE A 241 -11.58 -7.06 -22.80
CA ILE A 241 -10.21 -7.60 -22.84
C ILE A 241 -9.88 -8.37 -21.56
N ASN A 242 -10.23 -7.84 -20.40
CA ASN A 242 -9.97 -8.46 -19.11
C ASN A 242 -10.76 -9.75 -18.90
N GLU A 243 -11.99 -9.84 -19.40
CA GLU A 243 -12.75 -11.09 -19.41
C GLU A 243 -12.07 -12.18 -20.25
N LYS A 244 -11.48 -11.83 -21.39
CA LYS A 244 -10.67 -12.76 -22.21
C LYS A 244 -9.38 -13.16 -21.48
N ASN A 245 -8.66 -12.20 -20.89
CA ASN A 245 -7.42 -12.46 -20.15
C ASN A 245 -7.62 -13.34 -18.91
N LYS A 246 -8.78 -13.24 -18.27
CA LYS A 246 -9.13 -14.08 -17.11
C LYS A 246 -9.19 -15.57 -17.47
N GLN A 247 -9.50 -15.90 -18.72
CA GLN A 247 -9.48 -17.28 -19.22
C GLN A 247 -8.03 -17.78 -19.36
N TYR A 248 -7.13 -16.98 -19.94
CA TYR A 248 -5.72 -17.33 -20.10
C TYR A 248 -4.95 -17.39 -18.77
N ASN A 249 -5.18 -16.45 -17.84
CA ASN A 249 -4.48 -16.40 -16.55
C ASN A 249 -4.84 -17.54 -15.59
N HIS A 250 -5.87 -18.35 -15.91
CA HIS A 250 -6.19 -19.54 -15.14
C HIS A 250 -5.03 -20.56 -15.17
N GLU A 251 -4.30 -20.66 -16.27
CA GLU A 251 -3.20 -21.60 -16.45
C GLU A 251 -2.03 -21.27 -15.52
N THR A 252 -1.59 -20.00 -15.49
CA THR A 252 -0.51 -19.53 -14.60
C THR A 252 -0.82 -19.77 -13.13
N PHE A 253 -2.08 -19.61 -12.72
CA PHE A 253 -2.51 -19.90 -11.36
C PHE A 253 -2.37 -21.39 -11.01
N LEU A 254 -2.75 -22.28 -11.93
CA LEU A 254 -2.60 -23.71 -11.74
C LEU A 254 -1.11 -24.11 -11.64
N MET A 255 -0.24 -23.48 -12.42
CA MET A 255 1.20 -23.73 -12.35
C MET A 255 1.79 -23.39 -10.98
N ILE A 256 1.53 -22.19 -10.44
CA ILE A 256 2.07 -21.79 -9.13
C ILE A 256 1.49 -22.65 -7.99
N LYS A 257 0.19 -22.94 -8.04
CA LYS A 257 -0.49 -23.66 -6.95
C LYS A 257 -0.13 -25.15 -6.91
N TYR A 258 0.00 -25.80 -8.06
CA TYR A 258 0.15 -27.25 -8.13
C TYR A 258 1.54 -27.70 -8.58
N ILE A 259 2.14 -27.04 -9.58
CA ILE A 259 3.41 -27.48 -10.15
C ILE A 259 4.57 -27.15 -9.20
N ALA A 260 4.65 -25.94 -8.65
CA ALA A 260 5.79 -25.54 -7.80
C ALA A 260 5.92 -26.36 -6.49
N PRO A 261 4.84 -26.66 -5.73
CA PRO A 261 4.94 -27.59 -4.61
C PRO A 261 5.22 -29.02 -5.07
N GLY A 262 4.62 -29.42 -6.20
CA GLY A 262 4.82 -30.74 -6.80
C GLY A 262 6.28 -31.01 -7.16
N THR A 263 6.99 -30.05 -7.76
CA THR A 263 8.40 -30.20 -8.11
C THR A 263 9.30 -30.30 -6.88
N TYR A 264 8.99 -29.58 -5.79
CA TYR A 264 9.72 -29.73 -4.54
C TYR A 264 9.54 -31.15 -3.96
N LEU A 265 8.30 -31.64 -3.85
CA LEU A 265 8.01 -33.00 -3.39
C LEU A 265 8.65 -34.07 -4.28
N PHE A 266 8.63 -33.86 -5.59
CA PHE A 266 9.27 -34.76 -6.55
C PHE A 266 10.80 -34.78 -6.39
N SER A 267 11.43 -33.64 -6.08
CA SER A 267 12.88 -33.61 -5.82
C SER A 267 13.27 -34.36 -4.55
N VAL A 268 12.43 -34.31 -3.51
CA VAL A 268 12.59 -35.13 -2.29
C VAL A 268 12.42 -36.62 -2.62
N TYR A 269 11.40 -36.98 -3.41
CA TYR A 269 11.20 -38.35 -3.87
C TYR A 269 12.38 -38.88 -4.70
N ALA A 270 12.90 -38.07 -5.63
CA ALA A 270 14.05 -38.42 -6.46
C ALA A 270 15.31 -38.67 -5.63
N MET A 271 15.50 -37.92 -4.53
CA MET A 271 16.59 -38.17 -3.57
C MET A 271 16.53 -39.56 -2.95
N PHE A 272 15.34 -40.02 -2.55
CA PHE A 272 15.17 -41.36 -1.99
C PHE A 272 15.37 -42.46 -3.03
N GLN A 273 14.80 -42.29 -4.23
CA GLN A 273 14.77 -43.35 -5.23
C GLN A 273 16.07 -43.49 -6.03
N PHE A 274 16.70 -42.37 -6.43
CA PHE A 274 17.87 -42.40 -7.32
C PHE A 274 19.20 -42.27 -6.57
N PHE A 275 19.21 -41.58 -5.42
CA PHE A 275 20.44 -41.34 -4.64
C PHE A 275 20.55 -42.22 -3.40
N GLY A 276 19.58 -43.11 -3.16
CA GLY A 276 19.59 -44.06 -2.05
C GLY A 276 19.60 -43.39 -0.68
N PHE A 277 19.09 -42.17 -0.55
CA PHE A 277 18.96 -41.51 0.75
C PHE A 277 17.96 -42.28 1.62
N THR A 278 18.25 -42.41 2.91
CA THR A 278 17.26 -42.78 3.91
C THR A 278 16.58 -41.52 4.47
N THR A 279 15.38 -41.65 5.03
CA THR A 279 14.66 -40.52 5.68
C THR A 279 15.50 -39.86 6.77
N GLU A 280 16.21 -40.66 7.55
CA GLU A 280 17.10 -40.20 8.63
C GLU A 280 18.28 -39.38 8.07
N LYS A 281 18.92 -39.88 7.00
CA LYS A 281 20.03 -39.18 6.33
C LYS A 281 19.56 -37.87 5.69
N PHE A 282 18.35 -37.83 5.12
CA PHE A 282 17.78 -36.58 4.61
C PHE A 282 17.56 -35.55 5.74
N ILE A 283 16.95 -35.95 6.85
CA ILE A 283 16.72 -35.04 7.99
C ILE A 283 18.05 -34.52 8.55
N GLU A 284 19.05 -35.38 8.65
CA GLU A 284 20.38 -35.00 9.11
C GLU A 284 21.07 -34.00 8.16
N TYR A 285 21.08 -34.28 6.86
CA TYR A 285 21.70 -33.40 5.88
C TYR A 285 20.95 -32.07 5.71
N GLN A 286 19.62 -32.07 5.80
CA GLN A 286 18.82 -30.87 5.60
C GLN A 286 18.77 -29.99 6.85
N PHE A 287 18.63 -30.58 8.05
CA PHE A 287 18.35 -29.84 9.27
C PHE A 287 19.48 -29.83 10.31
N LYS A 288 20.38 -30.81 10.30
CA LYS A 288 21.54 -30.82 11.22
C LYS A 288 22.79 -30.20 10.62
N ASN A 289 22.97 -30.29 9.30
CA ASN A 289 24.11 -29.65 8.63
C ASN A 289 23.89 -28.14 8.48
N ASN A 290 24.90 -27.35 8.82
CA ASN A 290 24.88 -25.87 8.73
C ASN A 290 24.60 -25.39 7.30
N LEU A 291 25.12 -26.08 6.29
CA LEU A 291 24.87 -25.74 4.89
C LEU A 291 23.43 -26.08 4.45
N GLY A 292 22.91 -27.24 4.87
CA GLY A 292 21.53 -27.66 4.59
C GLY A 292 20.51 -26.69 5.18
N MET A 293 20.70 -26.30 6.44
CA MET A 293 19.81 -25.34 7.12
C MET A 293 19.81 -23.97 6.44
N LYS A 294 20.99 -23.48 6.02
CA LYS A 294 21.08 -22.21 5.28
C LYS A 294 20.33 -22.25 3.96
N LEU A 295 20.48 -23.34 3.19
CA LEU A 295 19.78 -23.52 1.92
C LEU A 295 18.27 -23.68 2.12
N PHE A 296 17.84 -24.39 3.17
CA PHE A 296 16.42 -24.52 3.52
C PHE A 296 15.79 -23.16 3.83
N ILE A 297 16.42 -22.36 4.69
CA ILE A 297 15.96 -21.01 5.04
C ILE A 297 15.89 -20.13 3.78
N LEU A 298 16.89 -20.22 2.89
CA LEU A 298 16.90 -19.49 1.63
C LEU A 298 15.73 -19.90 0.72
N VAL A 299 15.44 -21.19 0.59
CA VAL A 299 14.30 -21.69 -0.19
C VAL A 299 12.97 -21.17 0.37
N VAL A 300 12.78 -21.24 1.70
CA VAL A 300 11.58 -20.70 2.35
C VAL A 300 11.45 -19.19 2.12
N PHE A 301 12.54 -18.45 2.25
CA PHE A 301 12.57 -17.01 1.99
C PHE A 301 12.22 -16.66 0.53
N LEU A 302 12.76 -17.40 -0.44
CA LEU A 302 12.41 -17.24 -1.85
C LEU A 302 10.95 -17.59 -2.14
N ILE A 303 10.38 -18.61 -1.48
CA ILE A 303 8.96 -18.94 -1.58
C ILE A 303 8.11 -17.78 -1.04
N LEU A 304 8.49 -17.18 0.10
CA LEU A 304 7.78 -16.02 0.66
C LEU A 304 7.83 -14.81 -0.28
N ILE A 305 8.99 -14.50 -0.86
CA ILE A 305 9.12 -13.43 -1.87
C ILE A 305 8.21 -13.72 -3.07
N ASN A 306 8.28 -14.92 -3.62
CA ASN A 306 7.43 -15.31 -4.75
C ASN A 306 5.95 -15.21 -4.41
N PHE A 307 5.55 -15.57 -3.19
CA PHE A 307 4.17 -15.44 -2.74
C PHE A 307 3.73 -13.97 -2.65
N ILE A 308 4.59 -13.07 -2.14
CA ILE A 308 4.33 -11.63 -2.11
C ILE A 308 4.16 -11.11 -3.54
N VAL A 309 5.11 -11.41 -4.43
CA VAL A 309 5.05 -11.01 -5.86
C VAL A 309 3.77 -11.53 -6.51
N TYR A 310 3.40 -12.78 -6.24
CA TYR A 310 2.17 -13.37 -6.71
C TYR A 310 0.93 -12.62 -6.21
N LEU A 311 0.88 -12.19 -4.94
CA LEU A 311 -0.23 -11.39 -4.43
C LEU A 311 -0.41 -10.07 -5.19
N PHE A 312 0.68 -9.44 -5.64
CA PHE A 312 0.64 -8.23 -6.47
C PHE A 312 0.20 -8.48 -7.92
N ILE A 313 0.50 -9.68 -8.47
CA ILE A 313 0.22 -10.02 -9.88
C ILE A 313 -1.16 -10.66 -10.06
N LYS A 314 -1.66 -11.39 -9.05
CA LYS A 314 -2.88 -12.23 -9.15
C LYS A 314 -4.11 -11.48 -9.66
N ARG A 315 -4.24 -10.19 -9.32
CA ARG A 315 -5.31 -9.32 -9.77
C ARG A 315 -4.72 -8.02 -10.29
N PRO A 316 -4.37 -7.94 -11.58
CA PRO A 316 -3.97 -6.66 -12.16
C PRO A 316 -5.11 -5.66 -12.00
N LYS A 317 -4.75 -4.38 -11.91
CA LYS A 317 -5.72 -3.28 -11.95
C LYS A 317 -6.42 -3.31 -13.32
N ASN A 318 -7.69 -2.95 -13.33
CA ASN A 318 -8.46 -2.74 -14.56
C ASN A 318 -8.07 -1.38 -15.14
N ASP A 319 -7.12 -1.40 -16.08
CA ASP A 319 -6.46 -0.22 -16.63
C ASP A 319 -6.01 -0.46 -18.08
N PHE A 320 -5.84 0.61 -18.87
CA PHE A 320 -5.41 0.58 -20.27
C PHE A 320 -3.98 1.08 -20.47
#